data_AF-A0A9D6MTJ5-F1
#
_entry.id   AF-A0A9D6MTJ5-F1
#
_cell.length_a   1.000
_cell.length_b   1.000
_cell.length_c   1.000
_cell.angle_alpha   90.00
_cell.angle_beta   90.00
_cell.angle_gamma   90.00
#
_symmetry.space_group_name_H-M   'P 1'
#
loop_
_entity.id
_entity.type
_entity.pdbx_description
1 polymer ?
#
loop_
_entity_poly.entity_id
_entity_poly.type
_entity_poly.pdbx_seq_one_letter_code
_entity_poly.pdbx_strand_id
1 'polypeptide(L)'
;MYRLRGVSGEEIGPYSVEQIRALLRAGRVSLQALARAEGESIWRPLDEIPAFASLSLPSPETWSPPSSARPQQAVSPPPAGGPPPLTPSPAPPLPSRTSRLAVASVCVGFFGFMILPGIIGFCLGVGGLVATRRSAGRIKGAGLAVFGMLLSLFTAVSSLMIAGFFIANQQRWQPRPAMATPVASCWQNLPKLGAALRQYANDHGDILPASTNWCESVRDFVPSLSVFSCPGASVGATSIFALNEKVGGMNMESVHSDTVLLFEVDGGWNRAGGSDIAAEHGISPGLVYIYTAGGQVRQIPRRQLSGQRWDP
;
A
#
# COMPACT_ATOMS: atom_id res chain seq x y z
N MET A 1 8.59 -10.52 -32.70
CA MET A 1 9.42 -9.29 -32.59
C MET A 1 9.63 -8.94 -31.11
N TYR A 2 10.39 -7.90 -30.78
CA TYR A 2 10.60 -7.43 -29.40
C TYR A 2 10.17 -5.96 -29.24
N ARG A 3 9.64 -5.60 -28.08
CA ARG A 3 9.41 -4.21 -27.69
C ARG A 3 10.39 -3.82 -26.58
N LEU A 4 10.88 -2.59 -26.63
CA LEU A 4 11.79 -2.01 -25.65
C LEU A 4 11.04 -0.99 -24.81
N ARG A 5 11.45 -0.81 -23.55
CA ARG A 5 10.94 0.26 -22.69
C ARG A 5 11.98 1.36 -22.53
N GLY A 6 11.63 2.57 -22.93
CA GLY A 6 12.47 3.74 -22.74
C GLY A 6 12.58 4.16 -21.27
N VAL A 7 13.57 4.98 -20.94
CA VAL A 7 13.78 5.54 -19.59
C VAL A 7 12.60 6.39 -19.09
N SER A 8 11.81 6.96 -20.01
CA SER A 8 10.57 7.70 -19.76
C SER A 8 9.35 6.81 -19.56
N GLY A 9 9.50 5.48 -19.67
CA GLY A 9 8.42 4.50 -19.55
C GLY A 9 7.64 4.23 -20.84
N GLU A 10 7.99 4.88 -21.95
CA GLU A 10 7.37 4.67 -23.26
C GLU A 10 7.75 3.31 -23.87
N GLU A 11 6.79 2.64 -24.51
CA GLU A 11 7.03 1.40 -25.24
C GLU A 11 7.42 1.71 -26.68
N ILE A 12 8.64 1.29 -27.08
CA ILE A 12 9.19 1.55 -28.41
C ILE A 12 9.37 0.22 -29.14
N GLY A 13 8.78 0.09 -30.32
CA GLY A 13 8.86 -1.11 -31.16
C GLY A 13 7.62 -1.30 -32.03
N PRO A 14 7.53 -2.41 -32.78
CA PRO A 14 8.34 -3.63 -32.68
C PRO A 14 9.71 -3.55 -33.37
N TYR A 15 10.73 -4.11 -32.74
CA TYR A 15 12.07 -4.29 -33.30
C TYR A 15 12.38 -5.77 -33.55
N SER A 16 13.12 -6.07 -34.61
CA SER A 16 13.70 -7.40 -34.83
C SER A 16 14.92 -7.63 -33.93
N VAL A 17 15.33 -8.90 -33.79
CA VAL A 17 16.52 -9.26 -33.02
C VAL A 17 17.76 -8.57 -33.58
N GLU A 18 17.89 -8.51 -34.91
CA GLU A 18 19.00 -7.89 -35.63
C GLU A 18 19.07 -6.38 -35.39
N GLN A 19 17.91 -5.71 -35.37
CA GLN A 19 17.81 -4.29 -35.08
C GLN A 19 18.23 -3.97 -33.64
N ILE A 20 17.82 -4.79 -32.66
CA ILE A 20 18.24 -4.63 -31.26
C ILE A 20 19.75 -4.85 -31.12
N ARG A 21 20.33 -5.87 -31.80
CA ARG A 21 21.78 -6.07 -31.81
C ARG A 21 22.53 -4.87 -32.41
N ALA A 22 22.01 -4.26 -33.47
CA ALA A 22 22.60 -3.06 -34.07
C ALA A 22 22.54 -1.86 -33.10
N LEU A 23 21.43 -1.68 -32.37
CA LEU A 23 21.27 -0.61 -31.37
C LEU A 23 22.18 -0.81 -30.15
N LEU A 24 22.39 -2.05 -29.71
CA LEU A 24 23.35 -2.41 -28.66
C LEU A 24 24.79 -2.09 -29.09
N ARG A 25 25.19 -2.47 -30.32
CA ARG A 25 26.53 -2.15 -30.86
C ARG A 25 26.74 -0.64 -31.05
N ALA A 26 25.69 0.09 -31.41
CA ALA A 26 25.72 1.54 -31.54
C ALA A 26 25.69 2.28 -30.18
N GLY A 27 25.61 1.57 -29.05
CA GLY A 27 25.52 2.15 -27.70
C GLY A 27 24.24 2.97 -27.46
N ARG A 28 23.21 2.78 -28.29
CA ARG A 28 21.93 3.51 -28.20
C ARG A 28 20.97 2.85 -27.21
N VAL A 29 21.17 1.58 -26.92
CA VAL A 29 20.40 0.78 -25.96
C VAL A 29 21.39 0.08 -25.02
N SER A 30 21.06 -0.02 -23.74
CA SER A 30 21.86 -0.73 -22.72
C SER A 30 21.42 -2.19 -22.61
N LEU A 31 22.32 -3.09 -22.21
CA LEU A 31 21.98 -4.49 -21.87
C LEU A 31 21.01 -4.59 -20.69
N GLN A 32 20.92 -3.56 -19.84
CA GLN A 32 19.94 -3.49 -18.75
C GLN A 32 18.57 -2.95 -19.19
N ALA A 33 18.39 -2.58 -20.46
CA ALA A 33 17.11 -2.10 -20.95
C ALA A 33 16.08 -3.23 -20.92
N LEU A 34 14.85 -2.91 -20.51
CA LEU A 34 13.76 -3.86 -20.42
C LEU A 34 13.20 -4.13 -21.82
N ALA A 35 13.12 -5.41 -22.18
CA ALA A 35 12.53 -5.90 -23.40
C ALA A 35 11.44 -6.93 -23.10
N ARG A 36 10.42 -7.00 -23.97
CA ARG A 36 9.47 -8.11 -23.98
C ARG A 36 9.34 -8.69 -25.37
N ALA A 37 9.24 -10.01 -25.45
CA ALA A 37 8.87 -10.69 -26.67
C ALA A 37 7.38 -10.46 -26.97
N GLU A 38 7.06 -10.37 -28.26
CA GLU A 38 5.69 -10.26 -28.74
C GLU A 38 4.87 -11.51 -28.36
N GLY A 39 3.82 -11.32 -27.55
CA GLY A 39 3.02 -12.41 -26.96
C GLY A 39 3.29 -12.65 -25.47
N GLU A 40 4.35 -12.05 -24.91
CA GLU A 40 4.66 -12.14 -23.48
C GLU A 40 4.29 -10.86 -22.73
N SER A 41 3.70 -11.01 -21.55
CA SER A 41 3.30 -9.92 -20.67
C SER A 41 4.41 -9.45 -19.73
N ILE A 42 5.53 -10.18 -19.66
CA ILE A 42 6.60 -9.96 -18.69
C ILE A 42 7.77 -9.23 -19.36
N TRP A 43 8.19 -8.11 -18.75
CA TRP A 43 9.39 -7.39 -19.14
C TRP A 43 10.62 -8.02 -18.50
N ARG A 44 11.64 -8.32 -19.30
CA ARG A 44 12.91 -8.88 -18.86
C ARG A 44 14.06 -8.00 -19.35
N PRO A 45 15.15 -7.86 -18.59
CA PRO A 45 16.32 -7.16 -19.11
C PRO A 45 16.95 -7.92 -20.28
N LEU A 46 17.58 -7.21 -21.21
CA LEU A 46 18.11 -7.80 -22.45
C LEU A 46 19.24 -8.81 -22.19
N ASP A 47 19.99 -8.68 -21.10
CA ASP A 47 21.05 -9.60 -20.70
C ASP A 47 20.54 -11.00 -20.29
N GLU A 48 19.34 -11.10 -19.72
CA GLU A 48 18.69 -12.36 -19.35
C GLU A 48 18.10 -13.11 -20.56
N ILE A 49 17.95 -12.46 -21.72
CA ILE A 49 17.40 -13.08 -22.92
C ILE A 49 18.55 -13.79 -23.67
N PRO A 50 18.47 -15.13 -23.88
CA PRO A 50 19.55 -15.90 -24.50
C PRO A 50 19.98 -15.40 -25.89
N ALA A 51 19.08 -14.74 -26.61
CA ALA A 51 19.33 -14.15 -27.92
C ALA A 51 20.33 -12.97 -27.92
N PHE A 52 20.58 -12.36 -26.76
CA PHE A 52 21.44 -11.18 -26.56
C PHE A 52 22.52 -11.38 -25.49
N ALA A 53 22.44 -12.44 -24.67
CA ALA A 53 23.42 -12.79 -23.64
C ALA A 53 24.85 -12.96 -24.18
N SER A 54 25.03 -13.39 -25.43
CA SER A 54 26.36 -13.56 -26.07
C SER A 54 27.07 -12.25 -26.41
N LEU A 55 26.40 -11.10 -26.31
CA LEU A 55 27.00 -9.77 -26.46
C LEU A 55 27.61 -9.24 -25.14
N SER A 56 27.51 -9.98 -24.04
CA SER A 56 27.95 -9.58 -22.70
C SER A 56 29.42 -9.91 -22.35
N LEU A 57 30.20 -10.47 -23.28
CA LEU A 57 31.61 -10.80 -22.97
C LEU A 57 32.51 -9.55 -23.07
N PRO A 58 33.20 -9.16 -21.98
CA PRO A 58 34.43 -8.39 -22.08
C PRO A 58 35.55 -9.32 -22.57
N SER A 59 36.29 -8.90 -23.60
CA SER A 59 37.60 -9.51 -23.89
C SER A 59 38.50 -9.44 -22.66
N PRO A 60 39.26 -10.50 -22.32
CA PRO A 60 40.33 -10.36 -21.35
C PRO A 60 41.47 -9.55 -22.01
N GLU A 61 41.47 -8.24 -21.81
CA GLU A 61 42.68 -7.44 -22.06
C GLU A 61 43.78 -7.93 -21.11
N THR A 62 44.65 -8.74 -21.69
CA THR A 62 45.91 -9.16 -21.13
C THR A 62 46.82 -7.94 -21.12
N TRP A 63 46.80 -7.17 -20.03
CA TRP A 63 47.77 -6.10 -19.84
C TRP A 63 49.14 -6.71 -19.49
N SER A 64 50.00 -6.79 -20.50
CA SER A 64 51.46 -6.95 -20.35
C SER A 64 52.11 -5.57 -20.19
N PRO A 65 52.97 -5.33 -19.18
CA PRO A 65 53.72 -4.09 -19.09
C PRO A 65 54.82 -4.03 -20.18
N PRO A 66 55.11 -2.84 -20.76
CA PRO A 66 56.12 -2.72 -21.81
C PRO A 66 57.53 -2.92 -21.26
N SER A 67 58.22 -3.89 -21.84
CA SER A 67 59.66 -4.08 -21.74
C SER A 67 60.37 -2.94 -22.46
N SER A 68 61.07 -2.10 -21.69
CA SER A 68 62.09 -1.19 -22.20
C SER A 68 63.45 -1.75 -21.82
N ALA A 69 64.11 -2.38 -22.79
CA ALA A 69 65.55 -2.65 -22.76
C ALA A 69 66.31 -1.31 -22.74
N ARG A 70 67.29 -1.06 -21.87
CA ARG A 70 68.73 -1.41 -21.98
C ARG A 70 69.53 -0.36 -21.15
N PRO A 71 70.82 -0.52 -20.77
CA PRO A 71 71.58 -1.66 -20.27
C PRO A 71 72.10 -1.43 -18.82
N GLN A 72 72.48 -2.51 -18.13
CA GLN A 72 73.23 -2.44 -16.88
C GLN A 72 74.68 -1.99 -17.14
N GLN A 73 75.16 -0.98 -16.40
CA GLN A 73 76.58 -0.77 -16.15
C GLN A 73 76.92 -1.12 -14.70
N ALA A 74 78.10 -1.71 -14.56
CA ALA A 74 78.61 -2.37 -13.38
C ALA A 74 79.10 -1.41 -12.29
N VAL A 75 78.78 -1.77 -11.05
CA VAL A 75 79.55 -1.69 -9.79
C VAL A 75 80.75 -0.75 -9.71
N SER A 76 80.75 0.11 -8.68
CA SER A 76 81.90 0.39 -7.79
C SER A 76 81.41 0.95 -6.43
N PRO A 77 82.04 0.63 -5.29
CA PRO A 77 81.56 0.99 -3.94
C PRO A 77 82.21 2.27 -3.39
N PRO A 78 81.62 2.91 -2.35
CA PRO A 78 82.37 3.72 -1.40
C PRO A 78 82.37 3.13 0.03
N PRO A 79 83.30 3.60 0.88
CA PRO A 79 83.95 2.79 1.90
C PRO A 79 83.31 2.87 3.28
N ALA A 80 83.81 1.99 4.14
CA ALA A 80 83.51 1.82 5.55
C ALA A 80 83.31 3.13 6.33
N GLY A 81 82.20 3.20 7.07
CA GLY A 81 81.94 4.25 8.06
C GLY A 81 80.95 3.77 9.12
N GLY A 82 81.48 3.26 10.24
CA GLY A 82 80.90 3.25 11.60
C GLY A 82 79.59 2.45 11.86
N PRO A 83 79.50 1.69 12.96
CA PRO A 83 78.20 1.15 13.39
C PRO A 83 77.31 2.27 13.97
N PRO A 84 76.07 2.47 13.48
CA PRO A 84 75.10 3.32 14.15
C PRO A 84 74.50 2.62 15.40
N PRO A 85 73.94 3.38 16.35
CA PRO A 85 73.50 2.85 17.64
C PRO A 85 72.30 1.92 17.50
N LEU A 86 72.21 0.91 18.36
CA LEU A 86 71.07 0.01 18.51
C LEU A 86 69.80 0.82 18.86
N THR A 87 69.03 1.19 17.84
CA THR A 87 67.63 1.59 18.04
C THR A 87 66.80 0.31 18.20
N PRO A 88 65.95 0.20 19.24
CA PRO A 88 65.02 -0.92 19.33
C PRO A 88 64.04 -0.83 18.16
N SER A 89 64.09 -1.82 17.29
CA SER A 89 63.14 -2.00 16.19
C SER A 89 61.71 -2.02 16.74
N PRO A 90 60.77 -1.19 16.23
CA PRO A 90 59.38 -1.26 16.65
C PRO A 90 58.80 -2.61 16.22
N ALA A 91 58.29 -3.37 17.18
CA ALA A 91 57.61 -4.63 16.91
C ALA A 91 56.50 -4.43 15.85
N PRO A 92 56.30 -5.39 14.93
CA PRO A 92 55.28 -5.28 13.89
C PRO A 92 53.88 -5.13 14.52
N PRO A 93 53.04 -4.19 14.06
CA PRO A 93 51.69 -4.05 14.58
C PRO A 93 50.86 -5.30 14.28
N LEU A 94 50.34 -5.94 15.32
CA LEU A 94 49.44 -7.09 15.23
C LEU A 94 48.19 -6.74 14.40
N PRO A 95 47.67 -7.66 13.58
CA PRO A 95 46.48 -7.42 12.76
C PRO A 95 45.24 -7.23 13.64
N SER A 96 44.69 -6.02 13.63
CA SER A 96 43.48 -5.67 14.39
C SER A 96 42.21 -6.13 13.68
N ARG A 97 41.39 -6.98 14.31
CA ARG A 97 40.09 -7.46 13.79
C ARG A 97 38.96 -6.49 14.15
N THR A 98 38.13 -6.12 13.18
CA THR A 98 36.94 -5.27 13.37
C THR A 98 35.84 -5.99 14.16
N SER A 99 35.16 -5.27 15.04
CA SER A 99 34.08 -5.81 15.87
C SER A 99 32.86 -6.17 15.01
N ARG A 100 32.49 -7.47 14.99
CA ARG A 100 31.34 -8.00 14.24
C ARG A 100 30.01 -7.35 14.66
N LEU A 101 29.91 -6.90 15.91
CA LEU A 101 28.74 -6.20 16.43
C LEU A 101 28.59 -4.79 15.84
N ALA A 102 29.68 -4.10 15.53
CA ALA A 102 29.64 -2.77 14.92
C ALA A 102 29.26 -2.83 13.42
N VAL A 103 29.62 -3.92 12.74
CA VAL A 103 29.15 -4.18 11.37
C VAL A 103 27.66 -4.54 11.37
N ALA A 104 27.23 -5.38 12.32
CA ALA A 104 25.82 -5.75 12.48
C ALA A 104 24.91 -4.53 12.73
N SER A 105 25.34 -3.55 13.53
CA SER A 105 24.54 -2.34 13.77
C SER A 105 24.32 -1.49 12.51
N VAL A 106 25.29 -1.46 11.59
CA VAL A 106 25.17 -0.72 10.32
C VAL A 106 24.21 -1.44 9.37
N CYS A 107 24.33 -2.76 9.24
CA CYS A 107 23.44 -3.55 8.38
C CYS A 107 21.98 -3.48 8.87
N VAL A 108 21.73 -3.64 10.17
CA VAL A 108 20.36 -3.56 10.72
C VAL A 108 19.78 -2.14 10.63
N GLY A 109 20.61 -1.11 10.80
CA GLY A 109 20.20 0.28 10.63
C GLY A 109 19.79 0.65 9.20
N PHE A 110 20.45 0.08 8.19
CA PHE A 110 20.18 0.36 6.78
C PHE A 110 18.87 -0.27 6.27
N PHE A 111 18.48 -1.43 6.81
CA PHE A 111 17.21 -2.10 6.48
C PHE A 111 16.04 -1.73 7.43
N GLY A 112 16.27 -0.83 8.38
CA GLY A 112 15.31 -0.45 9.42
C GLY A 112 14.28 0.58 8.96
N PHE A 113 13.36 0.20 8.07
CA PHE A 113 12.17 1.01 7.77
C PHE A 113 11.08 0.91 8.87
N MET A 114 11.39 0.28 10.01
CA MET A 114 10.51 0.16 11.18
C MET A 114 11.22 0.64 12.45
N ILE A 115 10.43 1.21 13.36
CA ILE A 115 10.87 1.80 14.65
C ILE A 115 11.67 0.78 15.49
N LEU A 116 11.31 -0.51 15.42
CA LEU A 116 11.88 -1.57 16.24
C LEU A 116 13.36 -1.90 15.88
N PRO A 117 13.74 -2.12 14.60
CA PRO A 117 15.14 -2.21 14.18
C PRO A 117 16.03 -1.03 14.57
N GLY A 118 15.51 0.20 14.56
CA GLY A 118 16.26 1.39 14.96
C GLY A 118 16.68 1.36 16.43
N ILE A 119 15.77 0.92 17.31
CA ILE A 119 16.04 0.72 18.74
C ILE A 119 17.09 -0.38 18.94
N ILE A 120 16.96 -1.50 18.23
CA ILE A 120 17.91 -2.62 18.30
C ILE A 120 19.31 -2.17 17.82
N GLY A 121 19.39 -1.45 16.70
CA GLY A 121 20.63 -0.89 16.16
C GLY A 121 21.31 0.09 17.13
N PHE A 122 20.53 0.94 17.79
CA PHE A 122 21.03 1.85 18.83
C PHE A 122 21.62 1.09 20.02
N CYS A 123 20.90 0.10 20.57
CA CYS A 123 21.37 -0.73 21.67
C CYS A 123 22.66 -1.50 21.32
N LEU A 124 22.76 -2.06 20.11
CA LEU A 124 23.97 -2.73 19.63
C LEU A 124 25.15 -1.77 19.45
N GLY A 125 24.88 -0.53 19.02
CA GLY A 125 25.87 0.54 18.95
C GLY A 125 26.45 0.90 20.32
N VAL A 126 25.61 1.02 21.36
CA VAL A 126 26.05 1.24 22.74
C VAL A 126 26.93 0.08 23.22
N GLY A 127 26.49 -1.17 22.98
CA GLY A 127 27.27 -2.37 23.31
C GLY A 127 28.64 -2.43 22.62
N GLY A 128 28.71 -2.05 21.34
CA GLY A 128 29.96 -1.94 20.58
C GLY A 128 30.91 -0.87 21.14
N LEU A 129 30.37 0.26 21.61
CA LEU A 129 31.16 1.34 22.21
C LEU A 129 31.73 0.93 23.58
N VAL A 130 30.94 0.23 24.40
CA VAL A 130 31.40 -0.32 25.69
C VAL A 130 32.49 -1.38 25.49
N ALA A 131 32.30 -2.29 24.52
CA ALA A 131 33.27 -3.34 24.21
C ALA A 131 34.61 -2.75 23.71
N THR A 132 34.57 -1.72 22.86
CA THR A 132 35.76 -1.03 22.38
C THR A 132 36.48 -0.25 23.48
N ARG A 133 35.75 0.47 24.34
CA ARG A 133 36.35 1.15 25.51
C ARG A 133 37.00 0.19 26.50
N ARG A 134 36.39 -0.97 26.77
CA ARG A 134 36.96 -2.00 27.65
C ARG A 134 38.17 -2.72 27.06
N SER A 135 38.36 -2.69 25.74
CA SER A 135 39.42 -3.44 25.07
C SER A 135 40.80 -2.78 25.07
N ALA A 136 40.97 -1.60 25.68
CA ALA A 136 42.25 -0.91 25.87
C ALA A 136 43.12 -0.84 24.58
N GLY A 137 42.48 -0.55 23.44
CA GLY A 137 43.17 -0.42 22.14
C GLY A 137 43.27 -1.70 21.29
N ARG A 138 42.84 -2.87 21.79
CA ARG A 138 42.90 -4.15 21.04
C ARG A 138 41.88 -4.28 19.90
N ILE A 139 40.79 -3.50 19.91
CA ILE A 139 39.70 -3.59 18.93
C ILE A 139 39.40 -2.20 18.35
N LYS A 140 39.53 -2.04 17.03
CA LYS A 140 39.13 -0.82 16.31
C LYS A 140 37.64 -0.94 15.92
N GLY A 141 36.86 0.11 16.15
CA GLY A 141 35.42 0.11 15.84
C GLY A 141 34.57 1.20 16.49
N ALA A 142 35.15 2.06 17.34
CA ALA A 142 34.41 3.12 18.02
C ALA A 142 33.76 4.10 17.02
N GLY A 143 34.47 4.51 15.97
CA GLY A 143 33.91 5.38 14.92
C GLY A 143 32.74 4.73 14.17
N LEU A 144 32.81 3.41 13.92
CA LEU A 144 31.73 2.66 13.26
C LEU A 144 30.50 2.53 14.16
N ALA A 145 30.68 2.35 15.47
CA ALA A 145 29.59 2.31 16.44
C ALA A 145 28.89 3.68 16.59
N VAL A 146 29.65 4.77 16.63
CA VAL A 146 29.09 6.14 16.64
C VAL A 146 28.33 6.43 15.35
N PHE A 147 28.89 6.05 14.21
CA PHE A 147 28.21 6.19 12.92
C PHE A 147 26.89 5.42 12.88
N GLY A 148 26.88 4.17 13.36
CA GLY A 148 25.66 3.36 13.46
C GLY A 148 24.59 4.01 14.36
N MET A 149 24.97 4.55 15.51
CA MET A 149 24.04 5.25 16.41
C MET A 149 23.44 6.52 15.77
N LEU A 150 24.27 7.33 15.11
CA LEU A 150 23.80 8.54 14.43
C LEU A 150 22.87 8.21 13.26
N LEU A 151 23.21 7.18 12.47
CA LEU A 151 22.39 6.73 11.36
C LEU A 151 21.04 6.18 11.83
N SER A 152 21.01 5.38 12.90
CA SER A 152 19.76 4.86 13.49
C SER A 152 18.87 5.94 14.08
N LEU A 153 19.45 6.97 14.70
CA LEU A 153 18.68 8.10 15.22
C LEU A 153 18.07 8.92 14.08
N PHE A 154 18.86 9.18 13.03
CA PHE A 154 18.40 9.92 11.86
C PHE A 154 17.26 9.20 11.13
N THR A 155 17.38 7.89 10.92
CA THR A 155 16.31 7.10 10.28
C THR A 155 15.05 7.07 11.14
N ALA A 156 15.16 6.88 12.45
CA ALA A 156 14.01 6.88 13.37
C ALA A 156 13.24 8.21 13.35
N VAL A 157 13.95 9.35 13.45
CA VAL A 157 13.32 10.68 13.40
C VAL A 157 12.68 10.94 12.04
N SER A 158 13.36 10.58 10.95
CA SER A 158 12.83 10.73 9.58
C SER A 158 11.57 9.90 9.37
N SER A 159 11.53 8.65 9.85
CA SER A 159 10.34 7.80 9.78
C SER A 159 9.15 8.38 10.53
N LEU A 160 9.37 8.98 11.72
CA LEU A 160 8.30 9.64 12.47
C LEU A 160 7.77 10.89 11.76
N MET A 161 8.64 11.69 11.13
CA MET A 161 8.23 12.86 10.35
C MET A 161 7.44 12.46 9.09
N ILE A 162 7.87 11.41 8.39
CA ILE A 162 7.17 10.88 7.21
C ILE A 162 5.80 10.33 7.62
N ALA A 163 5.72 9.52 8.68
CA ALA A 163 4.46 9.00 9.20
C ALA A 163 3.51 10.16 9.62
N GLY A 164 4.02 11.16 10.34
CA GLY A 164 3.27 12.35 10.71
C GLY A 164 2.76 13.12 9.49
N PHE A 165 3.58 13.27 8.45
CA PHE A 165 3.18 13.90 7.19
C PHE A 165 2.08 13.11 6.46
N PHE A 166 2.15 11.78 6.43
CA PHE A 166 1.10 10.95 5.83
C PHE A 166 -0.20 10.97 6.64
N ILE A 167 -0.14 10.95 7.97
CA ILE A 167 -1.31 11.09 8.85
C ILE A 167 -1.94 12.48 8.68
N ALA A 168 -1.15 13.54 8.73
CA ALA A 168 -1.63 14.91 8.59
C ALA A 168 -2.22 15.20 7.20
N ASN A 169 -1.69 14.56 6.15
CA ASN A 169 -2.20 14.70 4.79
C ASN A 169 -3.15 13.57 4.38
N GLN A 170 -3.58 12.69 5.28
CA GLN A 170 -4.41 11.53 4.96
C GLN A 170 -5.66 11.92 4.16
N GLN A 171 -6.25 13.09 4.45
CA GLN A 171 -7.41 13.60 3.72
C GLN A 171 -7.11 14.05 2.28
N ARG A 172 -5.85 14.42 1.96
CA ARG A 172 -5.44 14.81 0.60
C ARG A 172 -5.08 13.60 -0.28
N TRP A 173 -4.67 12.49 0.34
CA TRP A 173 -4.29 11.24 -0.35
C TRP A 173 -5.44 10.25 -0.47
N GLN A 174 -6.60 10.50 0.15
CA GLN A 174 -7.82 9.80 -0.20
C GLN A 174 -8.10 10.10 -1.68
N PRO A 175 -8.17 9.09 -2.56
CA PRO A 175 -8.59 9.32 -3.94
C PRO A 175 -9.94 10.02 -3.86
N ARG A 176 -10.05 11.22 -4.44
CA ARG A 176 -11.36 11.82 -4.69
C ARG A 176 -12.17 10.72 -5.37
N PRO A 177 -13.29 10.25 -4.82
CA PRO A 177 -14.06 9.19 -5.45
C PRO A 177 -14.32 9.65 -6.88
N ALA A 178 -13.74 8.96 -7.86
CA ALA A 178 -14.01 9.20 -9.26
C ALA A 178 -15.51 9.04 -9.39
N MET A 179 -16.21 10.16 -9.62
CA MET A 179 -17.67 10.31 -9.52
C MET A 179 -18.40 8.98 -9.66
N ALA A 180 -18.60 8.29 -8.54
CA ALA A 180 -19.61 7.26 -8.48
C ALA A 180 -20.89 8.04 -8.71
N THR A 181 -21.67 7.62 -9.70
CA THR A 181 -23.00 8.17 -9.98
C THR A 181 -23.73 8.44 -8.65
N PRO A 182 -24.40 9.60 -8.45
CA PRO A 182 -24.97 10.04 -7.17
C PRO A 182 -25.89 9.03 -6.45
N VAL A 183 -26.35 8.02 -7.18
CA VAL A 183 -27.17 6.89 -6.72
C VAL A 183 -26.42 5.98 -5.72
N ALA A 184 -25.09 5.94 -5.76
CA ALA A 184 -24.28 5.06 -4.90
C ALA A 184 -24.32 5.41 -3.40
N SER A 185 -25.06 6.44 -2.98
CA SER A 185 -25.18 6.84 -1.57
C SER A 185 -26.51 6.46 -0.91
N CYS A 186 -27.56 6.10 -1.68
CA CYS A 186 -28.90 5.91 -1.12
C CYS A 186 -28.93 4.69 -0.16
N TRP A 187 -28.23 3.61 -0.51
CA TRP A 187 -28.12 2.42 0.33
C TRP A 187 -27.48 2.67 1.71
N GLN A 188 -26.64 3.71 1.87
CA GLN A 188 -25.96 4.00 3.14
C GLN A 188 -26.92 4.53 4.22
N ASN A 189 -28.11 4.98 3.83
CA ASN A 189 -29.11 5.47 4.77
C ASN A 189 -30.06 4.38 5.28
N LEU A 190 -30.20 3.26 4.55
CA LEU A 190 -31.03 2.12 4.98
C LEU A 190 -30.65 1.58 6.37
N PRO A 191 -29.35 1.35 6.71
CA PRO A 191 -28.99 0.92 8.05
C PRO A 191 -29.35 1.92 9.14
N LYS A 192 -29.27 3.23 8.84
CA LYS A 192 -29.61 4.30 9.79
C LYS A 192 -31.11 4.32 10.08
N LEU A 193 -31.93 4.19 9.04
CA LEU A 193 -33.39 4.08 9.18
C LEU A 193 -33.80 2.78 9.87
N GLY A 194 -33.15 1.67 9.52
CA GLY A 194 -33.37 0.38 10.17
C GLY A 194 -33.02 0.41 11.66
N ALA A 195 -31.93 1.09 12.04
CA ALA A 195 -31.60 1.33 13.44
C ALA A 195 -32.65 2.22 14.13
N ALA A 196 -33.12 3.27 13.46
CA ALA A 196 -34.18 4.14 13.99
C ALA A 196 -35.50 3.40 14.21
N LEU A 197 -35.90 2.50 13.31
CA LEU A 197 -37.07 1.61 13.49
C LEU A 197 -36.92 0.70 14.71
N ARG A 198 -35.73 0.11 14.90
CA ARG A 198 -35.46 -0.72 16.08
C ARG A 198 -35.48 0.08 17.36
N GLN A 199 -34.87 1.26 17.36
CA GLN A 199 -34.86 2.13 18.52
C GLN A 199 -36.29 2.56 18.89
N TYR A 200 -37.10 2.94 17.90
CA TYR A 200 -38.52 3.19 18.11
C TYR A 200 -39.22 1.98 18.72
N ALA A 201 -39.05 0.79 18.14
CA ALA A 201 -39.71 -0.43 18.62
C ALA A 201 -39.31 -0.76 20.06
N ASN A 202 -38.02 -0.69 20.39
CA ASN A 202 -37.51 -0.90 21.75
C ASN A 202 -38.20 0.04 22.76
N ASP A 203 -38.45 1.29 22.36
CA ASP A 203 -39.09 2.30 23.22
C ASP A 203 -40.64 2.17 23.27
N HIS A 204 -41.22 1.32 22.41
CA HIS A 204 -42.67 1.11 22.27
C HIS A 204 -43.08 -0.36 22.45
N GLY A 205 -42.39 -1.10 23.32
CA GLY A 205 -42.76 -2.48 23.67
C GLY A 205 -42.52 -3.48 22.54
N ASP A 206 -41.43 -3.30 21.81
CA ASP A 206 -41.01 -4.07 20.63
C ASP A 206 -41.99 -3.99 19.45
N ILE A 207 -42.84 -2.96 19.40
CA ILE A 207 -43.82 -2.75 18.33
C ILE A 207 -43.24 -1.81 17.26
N LEU A 208 -43.21 -2.28 16.02
CA LEU A 208 -42.87 -1.46 14.85
C LEU A 208 -43.89 -0.32 14.65
N PRO A 209 -43.47 0.84 14.13
CA PRO A 209 -44.40 1.94 13.88
C PRO A 209 -45.48 1.54 12.88
N ALA A 210 -46.62 2.24 12.91
CA ALA A 210 -47.66 2.03 11.92
C ALA A 210 -47.17 2.45 10.52
N SER A 211 -47.60 1.72 9.49
CA SER A 211 -47.20 1.97 8.11
C SER A 211 -47.66 3.35 7.60
N THR A 212 -48.70 3.94 8.19
CA THR A 212 -49.27 5.23 7.79
C THR A 212 -48.49 6.45 8.28
N ASN A 213 -47.62 6.31 9.28
CA ASN A 213 -46.89 7.43 9.90
C ASN A 213 -45.47 7.05 10.36
N TRP A 214 -44.85 6.07 9.72
CA TRP A 214 -43.57 5.53 10.16
C TRP A 214 -42.42 6.54 10.05
N CYS A 215 -42.42 7.43 9.05
CA CYS A 215 -41.40 8.47 8.91
C CYS A 215 -41.51 9.51 10.04
N GLU A 216 -42.71 9.90 10.48
CA GLU A 216 -42.84 10.76 11.66
C GLU A 216 -42.39 10.02 12.92
N SER A 217 -42.81 8.76 13.07
CA SER A 217 -42.55 7.97 14.27
C SER A 217 -41.05 7.79 14.54
N VAL A 218 -40.24 7.63 13.48
CA VAL A 218 -38.79 7.45 13.62
C VAL A 218 -37.98 8.75 13.53
N ARG A 219 -38.64 9.91 13.39
CA ARG A 219 -37.99 11.20 13.13
C ARG A 219 -36.99 11.61 14.21
N ASP A 220 -37.33 11.35 15.47
CA ASP A 220 -36.48 11.73 16.61
C ASP A 220 -35.35 10.71 16.87
N PHE A 221 -35.38 9.58 16.15
CA PHE A 221 -34.42 8.48 16.27
C PHE A 221 -33.35 8.50 15.16
N VAL A 222 -33.46 9.40 14.19
CA VAL A 222 -32.46 9.61 13.14
C VAL A 222 -31.56 10.82 13.46
N PRO A 223 -30.28 10.80 13.05
CA PRO A 223 -29.37 11.93 13.30
C PRO A 223 -29.77 13.20 12.53
N SER A 224 -30.46 13.06 11.40
CA SER A 224 -30.93 14.17 10.58
C SER A 224 -32.02 13.72 9.59
N LEU A 225 -32.90 14.65 9.19
CA LEU A 225 -33.92 14.39 8.17
C LEU A 225 -33.34 14.05 6.78
N SER A 226 -32.09 14.43 6.52
CA SER A 226 -31.41 14.06 5.27
C SER A 226 -31.22 12.55 5.11
N VAL A 227 -31.37 11.76 6.19
CA VAL A 227 -31.33 10.29 6.12
C VAL A 227 -32.49 9.72 5.29
N PHE A 228 -33.62 10.42 5.21
CA PHE A 228 -34.76 9.96 4.40
C PHE A 228 -34.55 10.14 2.89
N SER A 229 -33.50 10.83 2.45
CA SER A 229 -33.24 11.16 1.04
C SER A 229 -31.80 10.83 0.64
N CYS A 230 -31.46 10.99 -0.63
CA CYS A 230 -30.10 10.88 -1.14
C CYS A 230 -29.89 11.85 -2.32
N PRO A 231 -28.63 12.15 -2.70
CA PRO A 231 -28.35 13.05 -3.83
C PRO A 231 -28.93 12.61 -5.18
N GLY A 232 -29.23 11.31 -5.35
CA GLY A 232 -29.88 10.77 -6.54
C GLY A 232 -31.41 10.90 -6.56
N ALA A 233 -32.03 11.40 -5.49
CA ALA A 233 -33.48 11.50 -5.37
C ALA A 233 -34.08 12.51 -6.36
N SER A 234 -35.29 12.22 -6.83
CA SER A 234 -36.12 13.16 -7.60
C SER A 234 -36.31 14.47 -6.83
N VAL A 235 -36.26 15.61 -7.54
CA VAL A 235 -36.37 16.95 -6.94
C VAL A 235 -37.72 17.06 -6.21
N GLY A 236 -37.67 17.39 -4.91
CA GLY A 236 -38.86 17.49 -4.06
C GLY A 236 -39.28 16.20 -3.35
N ALA A 237 -38.55 15.09 -3.54
CA ALA A 237 -38.79 13.86 -2.79
C ALA A 237 -38.49 14.06 -1.29
N THR A 238 -39.52 13.91 -0.47
CA THR A 238 -39.46 14.05 1.01
C THR A 238 -38.86 12.82 1.70
N SER A 239 -39.11 11.63 1.15
CA SER A 239 -38.38 10.41 1.47
C SER A 239 -38.27 9.53 0.22
N ILE A 240 -37.22 8.73 0.12
CA ILE A 240 -36.98 7.77 -0.98
C ILE A 240 -37.05 6.31 -0.52
N PHE A 241 -37.56 6.10 0.68
CA PHE A 241 -37.69 4.78 1.28
C PHE A 241 -39.16 4.54 1.60
N ALA A 242 -39.55 3.27 1.57
CA ALA A 242 -40.86 2.83 2.01
C ALA A 242 -40.73 1.73 3.06
N LEU A 243 -41.71 1.65 3.95
CA LEU A 243 -41.87 0.55 4.89
C LEU A 243 -42.66 -0.59 4.23
N ASN A 244 -42.33 -1.83 4.54
CA ASN A 244 -43.19 -2.95 4.22
C ASN A 244 -44.52 -2.81 4.98
N GLU A 245 -45.64 -2.68 4.28
CA GLU A 245 -46.94 -2.42 4.92
C GLU A 245 -47.35 -3.54 5.89
N LYS A 246 -46.93 -4.78 5.63
CA LYS A 246 -47.32 -5.97 6.40
C LYS A 246 -46.67 -6.04 7.77
N VAL A 247 -45.58 -5.30 7.99
CA VAL A 247 -44.85 -5.27 9.28
C VAL A 247 -45.26 -4.09 10.15
N GLY A 248 -46.06 -3.16 9.62
CA GLY A 248 -46.50 -1.97 10.37
C GLY A 248 -47.33 -2.38 11.59
N GLY A 249 -46.92 -1.93 12.78
CA GLY A 249 -47.59 -2.29 14.04
C GLY A 249 -47.35 -3.72 14.53
N MET A 250 -46.50 -4.52 13.86
CA MET A 250 -46.13 -5.85 14.34
C MET A 250 -45.10 -5.79 15.45
N ASN A 251 -45.10 -6.81 16.32
CA ASN A 251 -44.00 -7.01 17.26
C ASN A 251 -42.75 -7.47 16.48
N MET A 252 -41.62 -6.79 16.67
CA MET A 252 -40.36 -7.04 15.96
C MET A 252 -39.86 -8.48 16.14
N GLU A 253 -40.04 -9.09 17.31
CA GLU A 253 -39.61 -10.46 17.57
C GLU A 253 -40.44 -11.50 16.82
N SER A 254 -41.68 -11.15 16.46
CA SER A 254 -42.55 -12.01 15.66
C SER A 254 -42.22 -11.98 14.17
N VAL A 255 -41.40 -11.04 13.71
CA VAL A 255 -41.02 -10.87 12.30
C VAL A 255 -39.78 -11.70 12.00
N HIS A 256 -39.85 -12.55 10.98
CA HIS A 256 -38.71 -13.37 10.57
C HIS A 256 -37.51 -12.49 10.12
N SER A 257 -36.28 -12.87 10.47
CA SER A 257 -35.07 -12.06 10.24
C SER A 257 -34.79 -11.72 8.76
N ASP A 258 -35.21 -12.58 7.83
CA ASP A 258 -35.09 -12.30 6.39
C ASP A 258 -36.21 -11.42 5.80
N THR A 259 -37.23 -11.06 6.59
CA THR A 259 -38.35 -10.25 6.10
C THR A 259 -37.87 -8.84 5.76
N VAL A 260 -38.30 -8.33 4.61
CA VAL A 260 -38.03 -6.95 4.18
C VAL A 260 -38.77 -5.99 5.11
N LEU A 261 -38.04 -5.05 5.73
CA LEU A 261 -38.61 -3.95 6.51
C LEU A 261 -38.67 -2.66 5.70
N LEU A 262 -37.56 -2.28 5.07
CA LEU A 262 -37.44 -1.05 4.29
C LEU A 262 -36.94 -1.36 2.89
N PHE A 263 -37.34 -0.54 1.92
CA PHE A 263 -36.88 -0.64 0.55
C PHE A 263 -36.91 0.71 -0.16
N GLU A 264 -36.12 0.83 -1.23
CA GLU A 264 -36.03 2.05 -2.04
C GLU A 264 -37.25 2.24 -2.97
N VAL A 265 -37.76 3.47 -3.03
CA VAL A 265 -38.86 3.91 -3.89
C VAL A 265 -38.57 5.30 -4.46
N ASP A 266 -39.29 5.70 -5.52
CA ASP A 266 -39.19 7.05 -6.09
C ASP A 266 -40.07 8.05 -5.34
N GLY A 267 -39.71 8.37 -4.10
CA GLY A 267 -40.39 9.41 -3.35
C GLY A 267 -41.57 8.95 -2.49
N GLY A 268 -41.92 9.78 -1.50
CA GLY A 268 -43.13 9.71 -0.69
C GLY A 268 -42.86 9.69 0.82
N TRP A 269 -43.41 10.65 1.56
CA TRP A 269 -43.37 10.64 3.03
C TRP A 269 -44.38 9.63 3.58
N ASN A 270 -43.97 8.78 4.52
CA ASN A 270 -44.72 7.61 5.01
C ASN A 270 -45.16 6.62 3.93
N ARG A 271 -44.42 6.53 2.83
CA ARG A 271 -44.75 5.55 1.82
C ARG A 271 -44.60 4.15 2.42
N ALA A 272 -45.58 3.31 2.18
CA ALA A 272 -45.57 1.92 2.60
C ALA A 272 -46.27 1.06 1.55
N GLY A 273 -45.90 -0.22 1.48
CA GLY A 273 -46.46 -1.17 0.52
C GLY A 273 -45.63 -2.44 0.47
N GLY A 274 -45.81 -3.23 -0.61
CA GLY A 274 -45.11 -4.49 -0.79
C GLY A 274 -44.14 -4.50 -1.96
N SER A 275 -43.93 -5.70 -2.49
CA SER A 275 -43.06 -5.93 -3.66
C SER A 275 -43.53 -5.24 -4.93
N ASP A 276 -44.82 -4.93 -5.01
CA ASP A 276 -45.49 -4.25 -6.12
C ASP A 276 -44.97 -2.82 -6.30
N ILE A 277 -45.00 -2.01 -5.24
CA ILE A 277 -44.46 -0.64 -5.30
C ILE A 277 -42.93 -0.66 -5.34
N ALA A 278 -42.30 -1.69 -4.77
CA ALA A 278 -40.86 -1.89 -4.90
C ALA A 278 -40.45 -2.20 -6.35
N ALA A 279 -41.35 -2.74 -7.19
CA ALA A 279 -41.07 -3.09 -8.59
C ALA A 279 -41.24 -1.92 -9.57
N GLU A 280 -41.92 -0.83 -9.17
CA GLU A 280 -42.08 0.40 -9.95
C GLU A 280 -40.74 1.03 -10.35
N HIS A 281 -40.71 2.05 -11.21
CA HIS A 281 -39.45 2.74 -11.48
C HIS A 281 -38.93 3.41 -10.19
N GLY A 282 -37.68 3.14 -9.82
CA GLY A 282 -37.04 3.75 -8.65
C GLY A 282 -35.73 4.41 -9.03
N ILE A 283 -35.10 5.05 -8.03
CA ILE A 283 -33.91 5.88 -8.22
C ILE A 283 -32.74 5.08 -8.81
N SER A 284 -32.61 3.81 -8.43
CA SER A 284 -31.65 2.87 -8.99
C SER A 284 -32.20 2.12 -10.21
N PRO A 285 -31.68 2.35 -11.43
CA PRO A 285 -32.16 1.67 -12.63
C PRO A 285 -31.93 0.15 -12.54
N GLY A 286 -33.01 -0.63 -12.66
CA GLY A 286 -32.96 -2.10 -12.68
C GLY A 286 -32.64 -2.79 -11.34
N LEU A 287 -32.41 -2.03 -10.28
CA LEU A 287 -32.02 -2.50 -8.95
C LEU A 287 -32.91 -1.88 -7.88
N VAL A 288 -33.01 -2.55 -6.72
CA VAL A 288 -33.63 -2.06 -5.50
C VAL A 288 -32.72 -2.43 -4.34
N TYR A 289 -32.51 -1.48 -3.42
CA TYR A 289 -31.89 -1.78 -2.14
C TYR A 289 -32.99 -2.03 -1.11
N ILE A 290 -32.87 -3.13 -0.38
CA ILE A 290 -33.77 -3.53 0.70
C ILE A 290 -33.00 -3.63 2.01
N TYR A 291 -33.69 -3.48 3.13
CA TYR A 291 -33.19 -3.72 4.48
C TYR A 291 -34.08 -4.76 5.17
N THR A 292 -33.47 -5.81 5.74
CA THR A 292 -34.21 -6.90 6.37
C THR A 292 -34.35 -6.73 7.88
N ALA A 293 -35.31 -7.44 8.50
CA ALA A 293 -35.53 -7.47 9.94
C ALA A 293 -34.35 -8.05 10.74
N GLY A 294 -33.40 -8.71 10.09
CA GLY A 294 -32.12 -9.16 10.64
C GLY A 294 -31.00 -8.12 10.54
N GLY A 295 -31.26 -6.98 9.90
CA GLY A 295 -30.35 -5.86 9.85
C GLY A 295 -29.44 -5.82 8.63
N GLN A 296 -29.71 -6.62 7.61
CA GLN A 296 -28.90 -6.69 6.41
C GLN A 296 -29.44 -5.76 5.32
N VAL A 297 -28.54 -5.03 4.64
CA VAL A 297 -28.86 -4.37 3.37
C VAL A 297 -28.55 -5.32 2.24
N ARG A 298 -29.50 -5.51 1.30
CA ARG A 298 -29.32 -6.33 0.11
C ARG A 298 -29.62 -5.50 -1.13
N GLN A 299 -28.80 -5.66 -2.16
CA GLN A 299 -29.03 -5.11 -3.48
C GLN A 299 -29.64 -6.19 -4.36
N ILE A 300 -30.88 -5.97 -4.81
CA ILE A 300 -31.66 -6.98 -5.53
C ILE A 300 -31.99 -6.45 -6.93
N PRO A 301 -31.75 -7.23 -7.99
CA PRO A 301 -32.31 -6.94 -9.31
C PRO A 301 -33.85 -6.87 -9.23
N ARG A 302 -34.49 -5.86 -9.82
CA ARG A 302 -35.96 -5.68 -9.75
C ARG A 302 -36.74 -6.94 -10.16
N ARG A 303 -36.23 -7.69 -11.14
CA ARG A 303 -36.77 -8.98 -11.60
C ARG A 303 -36.75 -10.11 -10.55
N GLN A 304 -36.01 -9.95 -9.45
CA GLN A 304 -35.83 -10.94 -8.37
C GLN A 304 -36.53 -10.52 -7.07
N LEU A 305 -37.35 -9.46 -7.09
CA LEU A 305 -38.08 -9.00 -5.89
C LEU A 305 -39.05 -10.05 -5.34
N SER A 306 -39.66 -10.86 -6.21
CA SER A 306 -40.56 -11.95 -5.82
C SER A 306 -39.87 -13.08 -5.03
N GLY A 307 -38.54 -13.19 -5.13
CA GLY A 307 -37.76 -14.15 -4.36
C GLY A 307 -37.38 -13.68 -2.95
N GLN A 308 -37.72 -12.44 -2.58
CA GLN A 308 -37.49 -11.91 -1.23
C GLN A 308 -38.68 -12.22 -0.31
N ARG A 309 -38.43 -12.25 1.00
CA ARG A 309 -39.48 -12.47 2.00
C ARG A 309 -40.17 -11.14 2.32
N TRP A 310 -41.37 -10.94 1.78
CA TRP A 310 -42.23 -9.78 2.06
C TRP A 310 -43.25 -10.05 3.16
N ASP A 311 -43.59 -11.31 3.38
CA ASP A 311 -44.48 -11.72 4.45
C ASP A 311 -43.68 -11.98 5.74
N PRO A 312 -44.10 -11.38 6.87
CA PRO A 312 -43.40 -11.47 8.15
C PRO A 312 -43.29 -12.89 8.71
#